data_AF-A0A2S6SDP7-F1
#
_entry.id   AF-A0A2S6SDP7-F1
#
_cell.length_a   1.000
_cell.length_b   1.000
_cell.length_c   1.000
_cell.angle_alpha   90.00
_cell.angle_beta   90.00
_cell.angle_gamma   90.00
#
_symmetry.space_group_name_H-M   'P 1'
#
loop_
_entity.id
_entity.type
_entity.pdbx_description
1 polymer ?
#
loop_
_entity_poly.entity_id
_entity_poly.type
_entity_poly.pdbx_seq_one_letter_code
_entity_poly.pdbx_strand_id
1 'polypeptide(L)'
;MNKTKNKKIAFYVNSYYQARDVIYTAKKFSIIPFIGFKYYIVKNIGIIWIAEINKLLLEEFNNNDYKVLIDCRNNPALVINCIKKGFFYINFNANQIIQKNIKDISNQSKTTLNPLVKIIDMRQIKNCKNYTNRILINFKEGKNG
;
A
#
# COMPACT_ATOMS: atom_id res chain seq x y z
N MET A 1 11.42 -20.72 19.01
CA MET A 1 11.40 -20.47 17.55
C MET A 1 10.76 -19.13 17.26
N ASN A 2 11.55 -18.05 17.14
CA ASN A 2 11.03 -16.72 16.85
C ASN A 2 10.66 -16.61 15.37
N LYS A 3 9.35 -16.64 15.07
CA LYS A 3 8.80 -16.35 13.75
C LYS A 3 9.03 -14.87 13.42
N THR A 4 10.20 -14.51 12.90
CA THR A 4 10.34 -13.34 12.02
C THR A 4 9.64 -13.67 10.70
N LYS A 5 8.31 -13.83 10.75
CA LYS A 5 7.45 -13.83 9.56
C LYS A 5 7.84 -12.61 8.75
N ASN A 6 8.29 -12.79 7.52
CA ASN A 6 8.60 -11.75 6.53
C ASN A 6 7.65 -10.56 6.71
N LYS A 7 8.07 -9.57 7.52
CA LYS A 7 7.24 -8.41 7.78
C LYS A 7 7.31 -7.64 6.48
N LYS A 8 6.17 -7.49 5.81
CA LYS A 8 5.99 -6.50 4.75
C LYS A 8 5.59 -5.19 5.42
N ILE A 9 5.98 -4.07 4.85
CA ILE A 9 5.67 -2.75 5.39
C ILE A 9 4.93 -1.92 4.34
N ALA A 10 3.91 -1.20 4.80
CA ALA A 10 3.11 -0.30 4.01
C ALA A 10 3.17 1.10 4.60
N PHE A 11 3.23 2.10 3.73
CA PHE A 11 3.22 3.51 4.09
C PHE A 11 2.01 4.17 3.46
N TYR A 12 1.07 4.64 4.28
CA TYR A 12 -0.02 5.46 3.79
C TYR A 12 0.49 6.86 3.48
N VAL A 13 0.38 7.26 2.21
CA VAL A 13 0.88 8.54 1.68
C VAL A 13 -0.27 9.38 1.11
N ASN A 14 -0.05 10.69 1.05
CA ASN A 14 -1.00 11.66 0.52
C ASN A 14 -0.53 12.33 -0.78
N SER A 15 0.71 12.07 -1.22
CA SER A 15 1.24 12.73 -2.41
C SER A 15 2.31 11.88 -3.09
N TYR A 16 2.56 12.23 -4.35
CA TYR A 16 3.68 11.73 -5.13
C TYR A 16 5.02 11.84 -4.38
N TYR A 17 5.33 13.02 -3.83
CA TYR A 17 6.61 13.25 -3.16
C TYR A 17 6.81 12.39 -1.91
N GLN A 18 5.75 12.14 -1.15
CA GLN A 18 5.82 11.23 0.00
C GLN A 18 6.07 9.79 -0.46
N ALA A 19 5.37 9.33 -1.50
CA ALA A 19 5.59 8.00 -2.08
C ALA A 19 7.03 7.84 -2.57
N ARG A 20 7.50 8.82 -3.34
CA ARG A 20 8.86 8.88 -3.89
C ARG A 20 9.92 8.80 -2.79
N ASP A 21 9.78 9.61 -1.73
CA ASP A 21 10.72 9.62 -0.60
C ASP A 21 10.75 8.27 0.13
N VAL A 22 9.58 7.63 0.28
CA VAL A 22 9.48 6.30 0.88
C VAL A 22 10.22 5.27 0.03
N ILE A 23 9.99 5.24 -1.29
CA ILE A 23 10.59 4.26 -2.19
C ILE A 23 12.11 4.43 -2.24
N TYR A 24 12.61 5.67 -2.45
CA TYR A 24 14.06 5.93 -2.44
C TYR A 24 14.71 5.49 -1.13
N THR A 25 14.07 5.79 0.00
CA THR A 25 14.61 5.39 1.30
C THR A 25 14.59 3.88 1.43
N ALA A 26 13.50 3.20 1.06
CA ALA A 26 13.37 1.75 1.15
C ALA A 26 14.37 0.98 0.26
N LYS A 27 14.70 1.50 -0.93
CA LYS A 27 15.74 0.92 -1.80
C LYS A 27 17.10 0.84 -1.11
N LYS A 28 17.48 1.82 -0.29
CA LYS A 28 18.73 1.80 0.50
C LYS A 28 18.77 0.64 1.50
N PHE A 29 17.61 0.16 1.94
CA PHE A 29 17.46 -0.96 2.85
C PHE A 29 17.15 -2.28 2.13
N SER A 30 17.11 -2.32 0.79
CA SER A 30 16.66 -3.49 0.03
C SER A 30 15.28 -4.00 0.44
N ILE A 31 14.38 -3.08 0.81
CA ILE A 31 13.00 -3.37 1.19
C ILE A 31 12.09 -2.90 0.05
N ILE A 32 11.13 -3.74 -0.34
CA ILE A 32 10.05 -3.38 -1.28
C ILE A 32 8.85 -2.89 -0.45
N PRO A 33 8.59 -1.58 -0.37
CA PRO A 33 7.49 -1.05 0.41
C PRO A 33 6.17 -1.19 -0.35
N PHE A 34 5.08 -1.27 0.40
CA PHE A 34 3.76 -0.97 -0.13
C PHE A 34 3.51 0.53 0.01
N ILE A 35 3.16 1.19 -1.09
CA ILE A 35 2.65 2.56 -1.12
C ILE A 35 1.14 2.48 -1.01
N GLY A 36 0.63 2.90 0.14
CA GLY A 36 -0.77 2.80 0.49
C GLY A 36 -1.51 4.11 0.24
N PHE A 37 -2.74 4.02 -0.27
CA PHE A 37 -3.68 5.14 -0.37
C PHE A 37 -4.89 4.88 0.50
N LYS A 38 -5.16 5.80 1.45
CA LYS A 38 -6.29 5.68 2.38
C LYS A 38 -7.62 5.89 1.69
N TYR A 39 -8.66 5.26 2.24
CA TYR A 39 -10.03 5.34 1.73
C TYR A 39 -10.52 6.75 1.42
N TYR A 40 -10.26 7.75 2.26
CA TYR A 40 -10.75 9.11 1.99
C TYR A 40 -10.11 9.73 0.73
N ILE A 41 -8.87 9.38 0.41
CA ILE A 41 -8.19 9.81 -0.83
C ILE A 41 -8.89 9.16 -2.01
N VAL A 42 -9.05 7.84 -1.94
CA VAL A 42 -9.66 7.05 -3.01
C VAL A 42 -11.12 7.47 -3.24
N LYS A 43 -11.86 7.76 -2.17
CA LYS A 43 -13.27 8.18 -2.22
C LYS A 43 -13.42 9.61 -2.74
N ASN A 44 -12.63 10.57 -2.25
CA ASN A 44 -12.86 11.99 -2.52
C ASN A 44 -12.11 12.48 -3.76
N ILE A 45 -10.93 11.93 -4.05
CA ILE A 45 -10.11 12.32 -5.21
C ILE A 45 -10.30 11.34 -6.37
N GLY A 46 -10.55 10.07 -6.05
CA GLY A 46 -10.85 9.03 -7.03
C GLY A 46 -9.66 8.14 -7.37
N ILE A 47 -9.97 6.95 -7.88
CA ILE A 47 -8.98 5.95 -8.29
C ILE A 47 -8.13 6.40 -9.49
N ILE A 48 -8.65 7.31 -10.31
CA ILE A 48 -7.94 7.88 -11.48
C ILE A 48 -6.71 8.66 -11.02
N TRP A 49 -6.85 9.49 -9.99
CA TRP A 49 -5.72 10.25 -9.45
C TRP A 49 -4.62 9.34 -8.89
N ILE A 50 -5.00 8.20 -8.28
CA ILE A 50 -4.03 7.21 -7.80
C ILE A 50 -3.31 6.53 -8.97
N ALA A 51 -4.03 6.26 -10.08
CA ALA A 51 -3.42 5.74 -11.30
C ALA A 51 -2.41 6.72 -11.90
N GLU A 52 -2.71 8.02 -11.90
CA GLU A 52 -1.76 9.05 -12.35
C GLU A 52 -0.52 9.14 -11.45
N ILE A 53 -0.68 9.08 -10.12
CA ILE A 53 0.49 9.00 -9.22
C ILE A 53 1.32 7.75 -9.51
N ASN A 54 0.67 6.60 -9.71
CA ASN A 54 1.40 5.37 -10.01
C ASN A 54 2.14 5.49 -11.35
N LYS A 55 1.56 6.12 -12.37
CA LYS A 55 2.22 6.39 -13.64
C LYS A 55 3.48 7.24 -13.44
N LEU A 56 3.38 8.36 -12.72
CA LEU A 56 4.54 9.21 -12.40
C LEU A 56 5.62 8.45 -11.62
N LEU A 57 5.23 7.58 -10.69
CA LEU A 57 6.20 6.76 -9.96
C LEU A 57 6.89 5.75 -10.88
N LEU A 58 6.20 5.20 -11.87
CA LEU A 58 6.79 4.28 -12.85
C LEU A 58 7.73 4.97 -13.86
N GLU A 59 7.67 6.29 -13.97
CA GLU A 59 8.68 7.06 -14.73
C GLU A 59 10.01 7.14 -13.96
N GLU A 60 10.00 7.04 -12.63
CA GLU A 60 11.20 7.07 -11.77
C GLU A 60 11.65 5.70 -11.24
N PHE A 61 10.74 4.72 -11.16
CA PHE A 61 10.97 3.44 -10.48
C PHE A 61 10.47 2.26 -11.30
N ASN A 62 11.06 1.08 -11.07
CA ASN A 62 10.60 -0.15 -11.69
C ASN A 62 9.36 -0.71 -10.97
N ASN A 63 8.54 -1.50 -11.67
CA ASN A 63 7.38 -2.21 -11.10
C ASN A 63 7.73 -3.10 -9.88
N ASN A 64 9.00 -3.50 -9.74
CA ASN A 64 9.47 -4.33 -8.62
C ASN A 64 10.03 -3.53 -7.44
N ASP A 65 10.16 -2.20 -7.57
CA ASP A 65 10.70 -1.34 -6.51
C ASP A 65 9.67 -1.09 -5.40
N TYR A 66 8.37 -1.20 -5.70
CA TYR A 66 7.29 -0.98 -4.74
C TYR A 66 6.00 -1.70 -5.15
N LYS A 67 5.00 -1.70 -4.26
CA LYS A 67 3.66 -2.23 -4.53
C LYS A 67 2.61 -1.20 -4.17
N VAL A 68 1.51 -1.11 -4.92
CA VAL A 68 0.41 -0.20 -4.57
C VAL A 68 -0.64 -0.93 -3.74
N LEU A 69 -0.99 -0.37 -2.59
CA LEU A 69 -2.06 -0.84 -1.70
C LEU A 69 -3.21 0.17 -1.67
N ILE A 70 -4.43 -0.27 -1.96
CA ILE A 70 -5.61 0.60 -1.89
C ILE A 70 -6.47 0.22 -0.68
N ASP A 71 -6.74 1.18 0.20
CA ASP A 71 -7.69 0.97 1.31
C ASP A 71 -9.12 1.31 0.85
N CYS A 72 -9.95 0.27 0.71
CA CYS A 72 -11.34 0.37 0.31
C CYS A 72 -12.31 0.35 1.51
N ARG A 73 -11.82 0.21 2.75
CA ARG A 73 -12.65 0.03 3.95
C ARG A 73 -13.78 -0.98 3.72
N ASN A 74 -15.04 -0.57 3.89
CA ASN A 74 -16.24 -1.39 3.74
C ASN A 74 -17.00 -1.13 2.44
N ASN A 75 -16.32 -0.62 1.41
CA ASN A 75 -16.92 -0.29 0.13
C ASN A 75 -16.62 -1.37 -0.93
N PRO A 76 -17.49 -2.36 -1.15
CA PRO A 76 -17.25 -3.42 -2.13
C PRO A 76 -17.26 -2.92 -3.58
N ALA A 77 -18.07 -1.90 -3.90
CA ALA A 77 -18.08 -1.30 -5.23
C ALA A 77 -16.72 -0.69 -5.57
N LEU A 78 -16.07 -0.06 -4.58
CA LEU A 78 -14.73 0.49 -4.75
C LEU A 78 -13.68 -0.62 -4.96
N VAL A 79 -13.79 -1.76 -4.28
CA VAL A 79 -12.91 -2.91 -4.51
C VAL A 79 -13.00 -3.37 -5.96
N ILE A 80 -14.21 -3.56 -6.48
CA ILE A 80 -14.44 -3.97 -7.88
C ILE A 80 -13.84 -2.96 -8.84
N ASN A 81 -14.01 -1.65 -8.57
CA ASN A 81 -13.43 -0.60 -9.40
C ASN A 81 -11.89 -0.65 -9.40
N CYS A 82 -11.26 -0.86 -8.24
CA CYS A 82 -9.81 -1.00 -8.13
C CYS A 82 -9.30 -2.21 -8.92
N ILE A 83 -9.98 -3.36 -8.82
CA ILE A 83 -9.65 -4.57 -9.59
C ILE A 83 -9.71 -4.29 -11.09
N LYS A 84 -10.80 -3.67 -11.57
CA LYS A 84 -10.97 -3.30 -12.98
C LYS A 84 -9.89 -2.35 -13.50
N LYS A 85 -9.30 -1.54 -12.62
CA LYS A 85 -8.20 -0.62 -12.91
C LYS A 85 -6.80 -1.23 -12.73
N GLY A 86 -6.71 -2.52 -12.42
CA GLY A 86 -5.44 -3.26 -12.32
C GLY A 86 -4.71 -3.11 -10.99
N PHE A 87 -5.39 -2.71 -9.90
CA PHE A 87 -4.77 -2.66 -8.58
C PHE A 87 -4.88 -4.03 -7.87
N PHE A 88 -3.73 -4.65 -7.61
CA PHE A 88 -3.65 -6.03 -7.13
C PHE A 88 -3.59 -6.20 -5.60
N TYR A 89 -3.41 -5.13 -4.82
CA TYR A 89 -3.38 -5.21 -3.36
C TYR A 89 -4.41 -4.27 -2.75
N ILE A 90 -5.39 -4.83 -2.05
CA ILE A 90 -6.54 -4.08 -1.55
C ILE A 90 -6.80 -4.44 -0.09
N ASN A 91 -6.95 -3.42 0.76
CA ASN A 91 -7.51 -3.59 2.10
C ASN A 91 -9.02 -3.38 2.04
N PHE A 92 -9.77 -4.35 2.56
CA PHE A 92 -11.23 -4.37 2.51
C PHE A 92 -11.81 -5.18 3.68
N ASN A 93 -12.83 -4.64 4.34
CA ASN A 93 -13.55 -5.31 5.41
C ASN A 93 -15.05 -5.25 5.17
N ALA A 94 -15.72 -6.40 5.16
CA ALA A 94 -17.17 -6.49 5.06
C ALA A 94 -17.70 -7.70 5.85
N ASN A 95 -19.02 -7.91 5.84
CA ASN A 95 -19.58 -9.15 6.37
C ASN A 95 -19.13 -10.37 5.54
N GLN A 96 -19.32 -11.57 6.09
CA GLN A 96 -18.85 -12.83 5.49
C GLN A 96 -19.40 -13.06 4.07
N ILE A 97 -20.67 -12.72 3.83
CA ILE A 97 -21.33 -12.90 2.52
C ILE A 97 -20.64 -12.05 1.45
N ILE A 98 -20.46 -10.75 1.72
CA ILE A 98 -19.80 -9.84 0.78
C ILE A 98 -18.33 -10.20 0.63
N GLN A 99 -17.63 -10.57 1.71
CA GLN A 99 -16.24 -11.02 1.63
C GLN A 99 -16.08 -12.22 0.71
N LYS A 100 -16.99 -13.20 0.78
CA LYS A 100 -16.96 -14.38 -0.10
C LYS A 100 -17.11 -13.98 -1.56
N ASN A 101 -18.11 -13.16 -1.89
CA ASN A 101 -18.35 -12.71 -3.26
C ASN A 101 -17.15 -11.93 -3.84
N ILE A 102 -16.57 -11.03 -3.04
CA ILE A 102 -15.39 -10.25 -3.45
C ILE A 102 -14.15 -11.13 -3.59
N LYS A 103 -14.00 -12.17 -2.75
CA LYS A 103 -12.89 -13.12 -2.83
C LYS A 103 -12.93 -13.93 -4.13
N ASP A 104 -14.11 -14.31 -4.60
CA ASP A 104 -14.24 -15.03 -5.87
C ASP A 104 -13.79 -14.15 -7.06
N ILE A 105 -14.20 -12.87 -7.06
CA ILE A 105 -13.74 -11.87 -8.04
C ILE A 105 -12.22 -11.62 -7.93
N SER A 106 -11.69 -11.56 -6.70
CA SER A 106 -10.27 -11.30 -6.47
C SER A 106 -9.40 -12.47 -6.95
N ASN A 107 -9.86 -13.72 -6.78
CA ASN A 107 -9.15 -14.91 -7.25
C ASN A 107 -9.01 -14.91 -8.78
N GLN A 108 -10.09 -14.58 -9.50
CA GLN A 108 -10.07 -14.50 -10.97
C GLN A 108 -9.09 -13.43 -11.48
N SER A 109 -8.98 -12.31 -10.76
CA SER A 109 -8.10 -11.19 -11.12
C SER A 109 -6.70 -11.26 -10.52
N LYS A 110 -6.36 -12.33 -9.79
CA LYS A 110 -5.10 -12.47 -9.02
C LYS A 110 -4.85 -11.32 -8.04
N THR A 111 -5.93 -10.73 -7.53
CA THR A 111 -5.90 -9.64 -6.54
C THR A 111 -5.76 -10.22 -5.14
N THR A 112 -4.81 -9.70 -4.36
CA THR A 112 -4.63 -10.01 -2.94
C THR A 112 -5.46 -9.06 -2.09
N LEU A 113 -6.45 -9.62 -1.41
CA LEU A 113 -7.23 -8.91 -0.39
C LEU A 113 -6.54 -9.00 0.97
N ASN A 114 -6.58 -7.91 1.74
CA ASN A 114 -6.07 -7.78 3.10
C ASN A 114 -4.65 -8.35 3.27
N PRO A 115 -3.66 -7.87 2.48
CA PRO A 115 -2.29 -8.32 2.63
C PRO A 115 -1.78 -8.06 4.05
N LEU A 116 -1.09 -9.06 4.62
CA LEU A 116 -0.48 -8.94 5.95
C LEU A 116 0.73 -8.01 5.88
N VAL A 117 0.53 -6.74 6.23
CA VAL A 117 1.55 -5.67 6.21
C VAL A 117 1.52 -4.86 7.52
N LYS A 118 2.68 -4.42 8.03
CA LYS A 118 2.75 -3.36 9.05
C LYS A 118 2.45 -2.03 8.37
N ILE A 119 1.40 -1.32 8.80
CA ILE A 119 1.01 -0.03 8.22
C ILE A 119 1.60 1.10 9.04
N ILE A 120 2.23 2.05 8.35
CA ILE A 120 2.75 3.31 8.88
C ILE A 120 2.01 4.45 8.20
N ASP A 121 1.58 5.45 8.97
CA ASP A 121 0.79 6.57 8.46
C ASP A 121 1.67 7.81 8.28
N MET A 122 1.85 8.28 7.04
CA MET A 122 2.73 9.41 6.71
C MET A 122 1.99 10.76 6.64
N ARG A 123 0.68 10.82 6.91
CA ARG A 123 -0.16 12.01 6.63
C ARG A 123 0.34 13.30 7.27
N GLN A 124 0.89 13.23 8.48
CA GLN A 124 1.35 14.40 9.23
C GLN A 124 2.88 14.56 9.22
N ILE A 125 3.57 13.73 8.45
CA ILE A 125 5.04 13.70 8.45
C ILE A 125 5.57 14.70 7.43
N LYS A 126 6.17 15.78 7.94
CA LYS A 126 6.82 16.81 7.11
C LYS A 126 8.09 16.29 6.44
N ASN A 127 8.98 15.66 7.21
CA ASN A 127 10.24 15.10 6.69
C ASN A 127 10.11 13.58 6.50
N CYS A 128 9.58 13.19 5.33
CA CYS A 128 9.31 11.79 5.02
C CYS A 128 10.58 10.95 4.97
N LYS A 129 11.65 11.43 4.33
CA LYS A 129 12.94 10.71 4.23
C LYS A 129 13.48 10.31 5.61
N ASN A 130 13.62 11.27 6.52
CA ASN A 130 14.20 11.01 7.85
C ASN A 130 13.30 10.08 8.68
N TYR A 131 11.99 10.27 8.61
CA TYR A 131 11.04 9.42 9.34
C TYR A 131 11.05 7.98 8.80
N THR A 132 10.96 7.80 7.48
CA THR A 132 11.06 6.48 6.85
C THR A 132 12.38 5.80 7.19
N ASN A 133 13.50 6.51 7.17
CA ASN A 133 14.80 5.96 7.53
C ASN A 133 14.80 5.36 8.94
N ARG A 134 14.30 6.10 9.94
CA ARG A 134 14.18 5.62 11.33
C ARG A 134 13.29 4.39 11.44
N ILE A 135 12.15 4.39 10.76
CA ILE A 135 11.23 3.25 10.75
C ILE A 135 11.90 2.01 10.15
N LEU A 136 12.63 2.16 9.04
CA LEU A 136 13.25 1.03 8.34
C LEU A 136 14.48 0.46 9.07
N ILE A 137 15.24 1.30 9.80
CA ILE A 137 16.29 0.83 10.72
C ILE A 137 15.67 -0.11 11.77
N ASN A 138 14.66 0.37 12.50
CA ASN A 138 13.99 -0.42 13.53
C ASN A 138 13.35 -1.69 12.94
N PHE A 139 12.78 -1.58 11.74
CA PHE A 139 12.17 -2.70 11.04
C PHE A 139 13.16 -3.81 10.70
N LYS A 140 14.36 -3.45 10.19
CA LYS A 140 15.43 -4.42 9.93
C LYS A 140 15.97 -5.05 11.20
N GLU A 141 16.10 -4.26 12.26
CA GLU A 141 16.59 -4.73 13.57
C GLU A 141 15.55 -5.57 14.33
N GLY A 142 14.35 -5.77 13.77
CA GLY A 142 13.27 -6.51 14.43
C GLY A 142 12.65 -5.78 15.62
N LYS A 143 13.03 -4.52 15.85
CA LYS A 143 12.52 -3.67 16.93
C LYS A 143 11.16 -3.13 16.52
N ASN A 144 10.15 -3.33 17.38
CA ASN A 144 8.86 -2.68 17.21
C ASN A 144 9.01 -1.22 17.64
N GLY A 145 9.48 -0.38 16.72
CA GLY A 145 9.31 1.07 16.80
C GLY A 145 7.85 1.46 16.65
#